data_AF-A0A811G0A8-F1
#
_entry.id   AF-A0A811G0A8-F1
#
_cell.length_a   1.000
_cell.length_b   1.000
_cell.length_c   1.000
_cell.angle_alpha   90.00
_cell.angle_beta   90.00
_cell.angle_gamma   90.00
#
_symmetry.space_group_name_H-M   'P 1'
#
loop_
_entity.id
_entity.type
_entity.pdbx_description
1 polymer ?
#
loop_
_entity_poly.entity_id
_entity_poly.type
_entity_poly.pdbx_seq_one_letter_code
_entity_poly.pdbx_strand_id
1 'polypeptide(L)'
;MDEKTFTLNINGYEYEMPYWTFPWVVYAVNTLQEGGVPLNLRTARFPSLWIKPEYDVQFVFPDPADPEIPERLTEKERHHAMDLFNSDSMYGYRVLDVSMDDSEPIFFEWDDPKFNQRSSADSKPE
;
A
#
# COMPACT_ATOMS: atom_id res chain seq x y z
N MET A 1 -21.12 2.59 -13.01
CA MET A 1 -20.43 1.29 -13.08
C MET A 1 -20.03 1.05 -11.64
N ASP A 2 -20.48 -0.05 -11.03
CA ASP A 2 -20.04 -0.35 -9.68
C ASP A 2 -18.54 -0.68 -9.75
N GLU A 3 -17.76 -0.03 -8.89
CA GLU A 3 -16.32 -0.25 -8.81
C GLU A 3 -16.06 -1.72 -8.48
N LYS A 4 -15.23 -2.41 -9.27
CA LYS A 4 -14.90 -3.81 -9.01
C LYS A 4 -13.95 -3.92 -7.81
N THR A 5 -14.24 -4.88 -6.94
CA THR A 5 -13.54 -5.05 -5.67
C THR A 5 -13.09 -6.49 -5.44
N PHE A 6 -11.98 -6.64 -4.72
CA PHE A 6 -11.50 -7.90 -4.19
C PHE A 6 -11.56 -7.88 -2.66
N THR A 7 -11.51 -9.06 -2.05
CA THR A 7 -11.44 -9.20 -0.59
C THR A 7 -9.99 -9.41 -0.17
N LEU A 8 -9.47 -8.48 0.63
CA LEU A 8 -8.26 -8.67 1.42
C LEU A 8 -8.65 -9.39 2.71
N ASN A 9 -8.20 -10.63 2.87
CA ASN A 9 -8.39 -11.38 4.11
C ASN A 9 -7.11 -11.32 4.94
N ILE A 10 -7.21 -10.86 6.19
CA ILE A 10 -6.10 -10.79 7.13
C ILE A 10 -6.49 -11.57 8.39
N ASN A 11 -5.83 -12.70 8.65
CA ASN A 11 -6.12 -13.58 9.80
C ASN A 11 -7.61 -13.94 9.95
N GLY A 12 -8.33 -14.11 8.83
CA GLY A 12 -9.76 -14.41 8.82
C GLY A 12 -10.69 -13.19 8.83
N TYR A 13 -10.17 -11.97 8.90
CA TYR A 13 -10.96 -10.74 8.78
C TYR A 13 -10.96 -10.25 7.34
N GLU A 14 -12.15 -9.95 6.81
CA GLU A 14 -12.35 -9.58 5.41
C GLU A 14 -12.51 -8.07 5.23
N TYR A 15 -11.75 -7.52 4.28
CA TYR A 15 -11.76 -6.11 3.90
C TYR A 15 -11.96 -5.98 2.39
N GLU A 16 -13.06 -5.36 1.98
CA GLU A 16 -13.33 -5.11 0.56
C GLU A 16 -12.51 -3.92 0.06
N MET A 17 -11.78 -4.10 -1.04
CA MET A 17 -10.91 -3.09 -1.65
C MET A 17 -11.06 -3.02 -3.16
N PRO A 18 -10.91 -1.83 -3.78
CA PRO A 18 -10.93 -1.68 -5.23
C PRO A 18 -9.82 -2.46 -5.95
N TYR A 19 -10.13 -2.98 -7.13
CA TYR A 19 -9.17 -3.71 -7.98
C TYR A 19 -7.88 -2.92 -8.24
N TRP A 20 -7.96 -1.60 -8.46
CA TRP A 20 -6.78 -0.77 -8.75
C TRP A 20 -5.73 -0.80 -7.62
N THR A 21 -6.16 -1.03 -6.37
CA THR A 21 -5.27 -1.08 -5.20
C THR A 21 -4.47 -2.39 -5.12
N PHE A 22 -4.92 -3.45 -5.80
CA PHE A 22 -4.36 -4.80 -5.72
C PHE A 22 -2.84 -4.86 -5.94
N PRO A 23 -2.27 -4.36 -7.06
CA PRO A 23 -0.84 -4.48 -7.31
C PRO A 23 0.01 -3.75 -6.26
N TRP A 24 -0.51 -2.66 -5.67
CA TRP A 24 0.15 -1.92 -4.59
C TRP A 24 0.16 -2.69 -3.27
N VAL A 25 -1.00 -3.23 -2.88
CA VAL A 25 -1.13 -3.97 -1.62
C VAL A 25 -0.35 -5.28 -1.67
N VAL A 26 -0.41 -6.02 -2.79
CA VAL A 26 0.40 -7.23 -2.98
C VAL A 26 1.89 -6.93 -2.87
N TYR A 27 2.34 -5.88 -3.54
CA TYR A 27 3.75 -5.48 -3.48
C TYR A 27 4.18 -5.16 -2.05
N ALA A 28 3.40 -4.33 -1.33
CA ALA A 28 3.72 -3.95 0.04
C ALA A 28 3.69 -5.14 1.02
N VAL A 29 2.74 -6.07 0.87
CA VAL A 29 2.65 -7.29 1.70
C VAL A 29 3.84 -8.21 1.45
N ASN A 30 4.21 -8.45 0.18
CA ASN A 30 5.37 -9.27 -0.15
C ASN A 30 6.66 -8.67 0.44
N THR A 31 6.85 -7.35 0.33
CA THR A 31 8.04 -6.71 0.87
C THR A 31 8.05 -6.64 2.40
N LEU A 32 6.88 -6.62 3.05
CA LEU A 32 6.75 -6.80 4.50
C LEU A 32 7.24 -8.19 4.93
N GLN A 33 6.84 -9.25 4.22
CA GLN A 33 7.24 -10.63 4.54
C GLN A 33 8.75 -10.84 4.35
N GLU A 34 9.37 -10.18 3.38
CA GLU A 34 10.82 -10.23 3.15
C GLU A 34 11.63 -9.37 4.15
N GLY A 35 11.12 -8.18 4.48
CA GLY A 35 11.86 -7.17 5.26
C GLY A 35 11.55 -7.11 6.76
N GLY A 36 10.49 -7.74 7.23
CA GLY A 36 10.13 -7.80 8.66
C GLY A 36 9.60 -6.50 9.27
N VAL A 37 9.29 -5.49 8.45
CA VAL A 37 8.79 -4.18 8.91
C VAL A 37 7.27 -4.12 8.77
N PRO A 38 6.49 -3.85 9.84
CA PRO A 38 5.03 -3.76 9.78
C PRO A 38 4.52 -2.71 8.78
N LEU A 39 3.32 -2.95 8.24
CA LEU A 39 2.60 -2.06 7.32
C LEU A 39 1.34 -1.49 7.99
N ASN A 40 1.12 -0.19 7.83
CA ASN A 40 -0.15 0.47 8.11
C ASN A 40 -0.80 0.83 6.77
N LEU A 41 -1.78 0.03 6.36
CA LEU A 41 -2.58 0.25 5.17
C LEU A 41 -3.72 1.23 5.50
N ARG A 42 -3.84 2.29 4.71
CA ARG A 42 -4.91 3.27 4.82
C ARG A 42 -5.71 3.28 3.53
N THR A 43 -7.03 3.25 3.67
CA THR A 43 -7.98 3.32 2.56
C THR A 43 -9.07 4.33 2.90
N ALA A 44 -9.90 4.70 1.93
CA ALA A 44 -11.05 5.57 2.18
C ALA A 44 -12.04 4.97 3.19
N ARG A 45 -12.12 3.63 3.27
CA ARG A 45 -13.02 2.89 4.18
C ARG A 45 -12.36 2.52 5.50
N PHE A 46 -11.04 2.29 5.49
CA PHE A 46 -10.27 1.81 6.63
C PHE A 46 -9.08 2.75 6.87
N PRO A 47 -9.21 3.74 7.76
CA PRO A 47 -8.19 4.79 7.90
C PRO A 47 -6.89 4.29 8.56
N SER A 48 -6.90 3.10 9.15
CA SER A 48 -5.68 2.44 9.63
C SER A 48 -5.92 0.93 9.79
N LEU A 49 -5.22 0.15 8.97
CA LEU A 49 -5.21 -1.31 9.00
C LEU A 49 -3.77 -1.80 9.16
N TRP A 50 -3.47 -2.40 10.30
CA TRP A 50 -2.13 -2.89 10.60
C TRP A 50 -1.93 -4.31 10.09
N ILE A 51 -0.87 -4.51 9.30
CA ILE A 51 -0.43 -5.80 8.79
C ILE A 51 0.97 -6.06 9.31
N LYS A 52 1.16 -7.16 10.03
CA LYS A 52 2.46 -7.58 10.54
C LYS A 52 3.06 -8.70 9.69
N PRO A 53 4.39 -8.88 9.68
CA PRO A 53 5.05 -9.91 8.88
C PRO A 53 4.51 -11.33 9.13
N GLU A 54 4.07 -11.62 10.35
CA GLU A 54 3.53 -12.92 10.75
C GLU A 54 2.05 -13.16 10.42
N TYR A 55 1.35 -12.18 9.82
CA TYR A 55 -0.08 -12.31 9.53
C TYR A 55 -0.33 -13.15 8.27
N ASP A 56 -1.37 -13.99 8.33
CA ASP A 56 -1.89 -14.69 7.15
C ASP A 56 -2.68 -13.68 6.32
N VAL A 57 -2.22 -13.42 5.10
CA VAL A 57 -2.81 -12.44 4.18
C VAL A 57 -3.17 -13.13 2.88
N GLN A 58 -4.45 -13.06 2.51
CA GLN A 58 -4.97 -13.67 1.28
C GLN A 58 -5.71 -12.64 0.45
N PHE A 59 -5.58 -12.75 -0.86
CA PHE A 59 -6.27 -11.91 -1.84
C PHE A 59 -7.31 -12.78 -2.55
N VAL A 60 -8.59 -12.48 -2.33
CA VAL A 60 -9.70 -13.29 -2.84
C VAL A 60 -10.50 -12.48 -3.85
N PHE A 61 -10.55 -12.97 -5.08
CA PHE A 61 -11.31 -12.37 -6.18
C PHE A 61 -12.60 -13.16 -6.44
N PRO A 62 -13.74 -12.50 -6.69
CA PRO A 62 -14.98 -13.19 -7.09
C PRO A 62 -14.82 -13.99 -8.38
N ASP A 63 -14.09 -13.42 -9.34
CA ASP A 63 -13.66 -14.08 -10.57
C ASP A 63 -12.15 -13.87 -10.75
N PRO A 64 -11.30 -14.87 -10.43
CA PRO A 64 -9.84 -14.76 -10.60
C PRO A 64 -9.38 -14.61 -12.05
N ALA A 65 -10.24 -14.87 -13.04
CA ALA A 65 -9.94 -14.73 -14.46
C ALA A 65 -10.45 -13.39 -15.05
N ASP A 66 -10.93 -12.48 -14.20
CA ASP A 66 -11.45 -11.19 -14.63
C ASP A 66 -10.33 -10.33 -15.26
N PRO A 67 -10.46 -9.94 -16.54
CA PRO A 67 -9.42 -9.18 -17.24
C PRO A 67 -9.23 -7.76 -16.72
N GLU A 68 -10.13 -7.26 -15.85
CA GLU A 68 -9.97 -5.97 -15.18
C GLU A 68 -9.08 -6.04 -13.93
N ILE A 69 -8.66 -7.24 -13.49
CA ILE A 69 -7.70 -7.39 -12.41
C ILE A 69 -6.33 -6.88 -12.89
N PRO A 70 -5.75 -5.83 -12.26
CA PRO A 70 -4.45 -5.34 -12.67
C PRO A 70 -3.36 -6.38 -12.32
N GLU A 71 -2.61 -6.85 -13.31
CA GLU A 71 -1.64 -7.94 -13.11
C GLU A 71 -0.41 -7.53 -12.27
N ARG A 72 0.03 -6.27 -12.40
CA ARG A 72 1.28 -5.78 -11.80
C ARG A 72 1.37 -4.27 -11.84
N LEU A 73 2.20 -3.72 -10.95
CA LEU A 73 2.69 -2.35 -11.08
C LEU A 73 3.43 -2.18 -12.41
N THR A 74 3.21 -1.05 -13.08
CA THR A 74 4.04 -0.60 -14.18
C THR A 74 5.48 -0.34 -13.70
N GLU A 75 6.42 -0.20 -14.63
CA GLU A 75 7.82 0.10 -14.28
C GLU A 75 7.98 1.42 -13.53
N LYS A 76 7.21 2.46 -13.87
CA LYS A 76 7.22 3.74 -13.16
C LYS A 76 6.72 3.56 -11.72
N GLU A 77 5.59 2.89 -11.55
CA GLU A 77 4.97 2.62 -10.26
C GLU A 77 5.84 1.73 -9.37
N ARG A 78 6.50 0.72 -9.97
CA ARG A 78 7.47 -0.11 -9.28
C ARG A 78 8.66 0.71 -8.79
N HIS A 79 9.19 1.63 -9.59
CA HIS A 79 10.28 2.51 -9.12
C HIS A 79 9.81 3.44 -7.98
N HIS A 80 8.61 4.01 -8.08
CA HIS A 80 8.02 4.80 -6.99
C HIS A 80 7.85 3.97 -5.71
N ALA A 81 7.43 2.71 -5.83
CA ALA A 81 7.35 1.78 -4.71
C ALA A 81 8.75 1.43 -4.17
N MET A 82 9.72 1.10 -5.04
CA MET A 82 11.08 0.71 -4.65
C MET A 82 11.81 1.82 -3.87
N ASP A 83 11.56 3.10 -4.15
CA ASP A 83 12.11 4.22 -3.38
C ASP A 83 11.68 4.19 -1.90
N LEU A 84 10.58 3.51 -1.55
CA LEU A 84 10.16 3.26 -0.16
C LEU A 84 10.76 2.03 0.50
N PHE A 85 11.03 1.00 -0.29
CA PHE A 85 11.40 -0.30 0.25
C PHE A 85 12.91 -0.55 0.24
N ASN A 86 13.66 0.28 -0.49
CA ASN A 86 15.13 0.33 -0.49
C ASN A 86 15.73 1.40 0.45
N SER A 87 14.92 2.19 1.17
CA SER A 87 15.45 3.03 2.25
C SER A 87 15.91 2.14 3.39
N ASP A 88 17.13 2.41 3.87
CA ASP A 88 17.82 1.70 4.96
C ASP A 88 16.85 1.46 6.12
N SER A 89 16.51 0.20 6.37
CA SER A 89 15.40 -0.26 7.21
C SER A 89 15.59 0.03 8.70
N MET A 90 15.59 1.29 9.10
CA MET A 90 15.94 1.71 10.46
C MET A 90 14.74 2.12 11.35
N TYR A 91 13.51 2.30 10.84
CA TYR A 91 12.43 2.88 11.64
C TYR A 91 11.06 2.18 11.58
N GLY A 92 10.46 2.02 12.76
CA GLY A 92 9.02 1.91 13.05
C GLY A 92 8.18 0.96 12.18
N TYR A 93 7.59 1.52 11.12
CA TYR A 93 6.62 0.87 10.24
C TYR A 93 6.42 1.68 8.95
N ARG A 94 5.93 1.01 7.90
CA ARG A 94 5.64 1.61 6.60
C ARG A 94 4.16 1.99 6.50
N VAL A 95 3.85 3.07 5.80
CA VAL A 95 2.47 3.46 5.50
C VAL A 95 2.23 3.38 4.00
N LEU A 96 1.19 2.63 3.62
CA LEU A 96 0.63 2.62 2.28
C LEU A 96 -0.77 3.25 2.37
N ASP A 97 -0.94 4.41 1.75
CA ASP A 97 -2.21 5.11 1.72
C ASP A 97 -2.78 5.10 0.30
N VAL A 98 -3.82 4.30 0.12
CA VAL A 98 -4.60 4.13 -1.12
C VAL A 98 -5.99 4.76 -0.96
N SER A 99 -6.13 5.77 -0.10
CA SER A 99 -7.43 6.43 0.14
C SER A 99 -7.88 7.36 -0.99
N MET A 100 -6.96 7.78 -1.87
CA MET A 100 -7.30 8.61 -3.01
C MET A 100 -7.70 7.74 -4.20
N ASP A 101 -8.92 7.95 -4.69
CA ASP A 101 -9.52 7.17 -5.77
C ASP A 101 -8.72 7.26 -7.07
N ASP A 102 -8.40 6.10 -7.64
CA ASP A 102 -7.70 5.91 -8.92
C ASP A 102 -6.49 6.84 -9.15
N SER A 103 -5.70 7.05 -8.10
CA SER A 103 -4.59 8.00 -8.10
C SER A 103 -3.31 7.40 -7.52
N GLU A 104 -2.19 8.13 -7.64
CA GLU A 104 -0.91 7.66 -7.12
C GLU A 104 -1.01 7.49 -5.59
N PRO A 105 -0.69 6.30 -5.04
CA PRO A 105 -0.74 6.08 -3.60
C PRO A 105 0.21 7.02 -2.87
N ILE A 106 -0.15 7.38 -1.65
CA ILE A 106 0.72 8.16 -0.76
C ILE A 106 1.48 7.18 0.11
N PHE A 107 2.78 7.44 0.25
CA PHE A 107 3.69 6.53 0.91
C PHE A 107 4.64 7.26 1.84
N PHE A 108 4.88 6.71 3.03
CA PHE A 108 5.90 7.21 3.97
C PHE A 108 6.29 6.19 5.03
N GLU A 109 7.50 6.31 5.56
CA GLU A 109 7.97 5.61 6.76
C GLU A 109 7.76 6.53 7.97
N TRP A 110 7.04 6.05 8.99
CA TRP A 110 6.84 6.83 10.21
C TRP A 110 8.16 6.87 10.99
N ASP A 111 8.57 8.07 11.42
CA ASP A 111 9.88 8.39 12.00
C ASP A 111 11.06 8.57 11.02
N ASP A 112 10.85 8.58 9.69
CA ASP A 112 11.91 8.99 8.75
C ASP A 112 12.18 10.52 8.85
N PRO A 113 13.38 10.94 9.31
CA PRO A 113 13.73 12.35 9.42
C PRO A 113 13.79 13.07 8.06
N LYS A 114 13.85 12.36 6.93
CA LYS A 114 13.83 12.95 5.57
C LYS A 114 12.41 13.27 5.09
N PHE A 115 11.38 12.61 5.61
CA PHE A 115 9.99 12.88 5.19
C PHE A 115 9.53 14.29 5.62
N ASN A 116 9.87 14.71 6.84
CA ASN A 116 9.59 16.06 7.34
C ASN A 116 10.24 17.18 6.51
N GLN A 117 11.26 16.88 5.70
CA GLN A 117 11.94 17.86 4.84
C GLN A 117 11.26 18.06 3.48
N ARG A 118 10.53 17.06 2.96
CA ARG A 118 9.77 17.21 1.69
C ARG A 118 8.56 18.12 1.88
N SER A 119 7.83 17.98 2.99
CA SER A 119 6.64 18.79 3.28
C SER A 119 6.93 20.26 3.60
N SER A 120 8.17 20.60 3.98
CA SER A 120 8.58 21.98 4.30
C SER A 120 9.24 22.72 3.12
N ALA A 121 9.51 22.04 2.00
CA ALA A 121 10.09 22.66 0.81
C ALA A 121 9.03 23.29 -0.15
N ASP A 122 7.77 22.88 -0.07
CA ASP A 122 6.69 23.38 -0.95
C ASP A 122 5.88 24.54 -0.36
N SER A 123 6.20 25.00 0.86
CA SER A 123 5.64 26.24 1.41
C SER A 123 6.60 27.40 1.20
N LYS A 124 6.74 27.85 -0.06
CA LYS A 124 7.19 29.23 -0.30
C LYS A 124 5.96 30.14 -0.23
N PRO A 125 5.87 31.06 0.74
CA PRO A 125 4.96 32.18 0.60
C PRO A 125 5.55 33.12 -0.46
N GLU A 126 4.76 33.45 -1.47
CA GLU A 126 4.95 34.71 -2.21
C GLU A 126 4.66 35.91 -1.31
#